data_AF-A0A957UIX7-F1
#
_entry.id   AF-A0A957UIX7-F1
#
_cell.length_a   1.000
_cell.length_b   1.000
_cell.length_c   1.000
_cell.angle_alpha   90.00
_cell.angle_beta   90.00
_cell.angle_gamma   90.00
#
_symmetry.space_group_name_H-M   'P 1'
#
loop_
_entity.id
_entity.type
_entity.pdbx_description
1 polymer ?
#
loop_
_entity_poly.entity_id
_entity_poly.type
_entity_poly.pdbx_seq_one_letter_code
_entity_poly.pdbx_strand_id
1 'polypeptide(L)'
;YPAAYDHVLAVSATDKLDELWPLSNSGDYIDVAAPGHMIYSTMPLELSYEVGYAYMTGTSMAAPHVAGLAGLLLSQEPNRSAADLEEIITTTA
;
A
#
# COMPACT_ATOMS: atom_id res chain seq x y z
N TYR A 1 4.15 4.14 14.89
CA TYR A 1 2.68 4.24 14.97
C TYR A 1 2.15 5.14 13.86
N PRO A 2 0.92 4.92 13.33
CA PRO A 2 -0.06 3.91 13.72
C PRO A 2 0.28 2.49 13.24
N ALA A 3 1.25 2.33 12.33
CA ALA A 3 1.61 1.03 11.73
C ALA A 3 2.04 -0.10 12.70
N ALA A 4 2.14 0.16 14.00
CA ALA A 4 2.50 -0.86 14.98
C ALA A 4 1.38 -1.09 16.01
N TYR A 5 0.16 -0.69 15.67
CA TYR A 5 -1.04 -0.99 16.45
C TYR A 5 -1.71 -2.23 15.90
N ASP A 6 -2.32 -3.02 16.78
CA ASP A 6 -3.16 -4.15 16.40
C ASP A 6 -4.31 -3.69 15.47
N HIS A 7 -4.71 -4.56 14.55
CA HIS A 7 -5.79 -4.34 13.59
C HIS A 7 -5.52 -3.20 12.58
N VAL A 8 -4.25 -2.89 12.32
CA VAL A 8 -3.81 -2.00 11.24
C VAL A 8 -2.94 -2.80 10.29
N LEU A 9 -3.29 -2.81 9.00
CA LEU A 9 -2.41 -3.35 7.96
C LEU A 9 -1.25 -2.40 7.68
N ALA A 10 -0.07 -2.72 8.20
CA ALA A 10 1.18 -2.03 7.96
C ALA A 10 1.82 -2.50 6.64
N VAL A 11 2.08 -1.54 5.75
CA VAL A 11 2.56 -1.81 4.39
C VAL A 11 3.94 -1.24 4.18
N SER A 12 4.91 -2.10 3.87
CA SER A 12 6.25 -1.72 3.43
C SER A 12 6.30 -1.50 1.91
N ALA A 13 7.30 -0.76 1.43
CA ALA A 13 7.45 -0.41 0.02
C ALA A 13 8.52 -1.27 -0.66
N THR A 14 8.17 -1.90 -1.78
CA THR A 14 9.13 -2.52 -2.70
C THR A 14 9.38 -1.65 -3.94
N ASP A 15 10.46 -1.96 -4.63
CA ASP A 15 10.74 -1.45 -5.97
C ASP A 15 10.33 -2.44 -7.07
N LYS A 16 10.64 -2.09 -8.31
CA LYS A 16 10.27 -2.86 -9.52
C LYS A 16 10.95 -4.24 -9.63
N LEU A 17 11.95 -4.52 -8.79
CA LEU A 17 12.63 -5.82 -8.72
C LEU A 17 12.08 -6.66 -7.56
N ASP A 18 10.97 -6.22 -6.94
CA ASP A 18 10.41 -6.77 -5.71
C ASP A 18 11.38 -6.74 -4.52
N GLU A 19 12.38 -5.84 -4.57
CA GLU A 19 13.29 -5.59 -3.47
C GLU A 19 12.73 -4.51 -2.54
N LEU A 20 12.96 -4.64 -1.23
CA LEU A 20 12.56 -3.63 -0.26
C LEU A 20 13.23 -2.29 -0.60
N TRP A 21 12.44 -1.23 -0.78
CA TRP A 21 12.97 0.11 -1.03
C TRP A 21 13.85 0.54 0.16
N PRO A 22 15.09 1.05 -0.04
CA PRO A 22 16.04 1.26 1.06
C PRO A 22 15.59 2.19 2.21
N LEU A 23 14.59 3.04 2.00
CA LEU A 23 14.03 3.92 3.03
C LEU A 23 12.68 3.43 3.58
N SER A 24 12.23 2.24 3.17
CA SER A 24 11.04 1.62 3.76
C SER A 24 11.33 1.19 5.19
N ASN A 25 10.34 1.40 6.06
CA ASN A 25 10.34 0.78 7.36
C ASN A 25 10.27 -0.75 7.23
N SER A 26 10.86 -1.43 8.21
CA SER A 26 10.87 -2.89 8.37
C SER A 26 10.73 -3.26 9.85
N GLY A 27 10.38 -4.51 10.11
CA GLY A 27 10.23 -5.09 11.45
C GLY A 27 9.02 -6.02 11.53
N ASP A 28 8.89 -6.71 12.66
CA ASP A 28 7.87 -7.74 12.89
C ASP A 28 6.42 -7.20 12.89
N TYR A 29 6.26 -5.88 12.90
CA TYR A 29 4.97 -5.19 12.83
C TYR A 29 4.50 -4.90 11.40
N ILE A 30 5.29 -5.27 10.37
CA ILE A 30 4.90 -5.11 8.97
C ILE A 30 4.13 -6.36 8.53
N ASP A 31 2.91 -6.18 8.02
CA ASP A 31 2.06 -7.28 7.60
C ASP A 31 2.36 -7.72 6.16
N VAL A 32 2.53 -6.76 5.24
CA VAL A 32 2.78 -7.02 3.81
C VAL A 32 3.69 -5.97 3.17
N ALA A 33 4.16 -6.27 1.96
CA ALA A 33 4.88 -5.33 1.11
C ALA A 33 4.10 -5.09 -0.19
N ALA A 34 4.20 -3.89 -0.74
CA ALA A 34 3.59 -3.54 -2.02
C ALA A 34 4.44 -2.52 -2.80
N PRO A 35 4.23 -2.36 -4.12
CA PRO A 35 4.98 -1.40 -4.92
C PRO A 35 4.88 0.02 -4.35
N GLY A 36 6.02 0.58 -3.97
CA GLY A 36 6.09 1.93 -3.38
C GLY A 36 7.21 2.80 -3.93
N HIS A 37 8.12 2.27 -4.75
CA HIS A 37 9.18 3.05 -5.38
C HIS A 37 8.84 3.40 -6.83
N MET A 38 8.91 4.69 -7.17
CA MET A 38 8.63 5.22 -8.51
C MET A 38 7.24 4.82 -9.03
N ILE A 39 6.21 5.08 -8.23
CA ILE A 39 4.81 4.82 -8.58
C ILE A 39 4.22 6.04 -9.28
N TYR A 40 3.71 5.84 -10.49
CA TYR A 40 3.04 6.86 -11.28
C TYR A 40 1.57 6.97 -10.90
N SER A 41 1.11 8.15 -10.53
CA SER A 41 -0.30 8.39 -10.22
C SER A 41 -0.70 9.85 -10.47
N THR A 42 -1.99 10.13 -10.35
CA THR A 42 -2.55 11.47 -10.50
C THR A 42 -1.98 12.43 -9.47
N MET A 43 -1.75 13.68 -9.88
CA MET A 43 -1.26 14.75 -9.03
C MET A 43 -1.97 16.06 -9.40
N PRO A 44 -2.25 16.96 -8.44
CA PRO A 44 -2.82 18.27 -8.76
C PRO A 44 -2.04 19.00 -9.86
N LEU A 45 -2.72 19.69 -10.77
CA LEU A 45 -2.09 20.34 -11.93
C LEU A 45 -1.07 21.40 -11.49
N GLU A 46 -1.36 22.09 -10.39
CA GLU A 46 -0.51 23.09 -9.75
C GLU A 46 0.80 22.50 -9.22
N LEU A 47 0.84 21.19 -8.98
CA LEU A 47 2.02 20.47 -8.47
C LEU A 47 2.72 19.61 -9.54
N SER A 48 2.14 19.47 -10.74
CA SER A 48 2.58 18.50 -11.77
C SER A 48 2.94 19.12 -13.12
N TYR A 49 3.27 20.41 -13.16
CA TYR A 49 3.66 21.13 -14.40
C TYR A 49 2.69 20.87 -15.58
N GLU A 50 1.38 20.94 -15.32
CA GLU A 50 0.29 20.76 -16.28
C GLU A 50 0.08 19.33 -16.86
N VAL A 51 0.79 18.32 -16.36
CA VAL A 51 0.58 16.91 -16.79
C VAL A 51 -0.54 16.23 -16.02
N GLY A 52 -0.79 16.62 -14.77
CA GLY A 52 -1.81 16.02 -13.90
C GLY A 52 -1.40 14.68 -13.29
N TYR A 53 -0.13 14.30 -13.44
CA TYR A 53 0.44 13.04 -12.97
C TYR A 53 1.92 13.22 -12.61
N ALA A 54 2.41 12.42 -11.67
CA ALA A 54 3.81 12.38 -11.30
C ALA A 54 4.21 11.01 -10.76
N TYR A 55 5.52 10.75 -10.75
CA TYR A 55 6.10 9.64 -10.01
C TYR A 55 6.34 10.07 -8.56
N MET A 56 5.87 9.26 -7.62
CA MET A 56 6.16 9.41 -6.20
C MET A 56 6.71 8.11 -5.62
N THR A 57 7.41 8.25 -4.50
CA THR A 57 8.07 7.14 -3.82
C THR A 57 7.76 7.20 -2.33
N GLY A 58 7.40 6.07 -1.73
CA GLY A 58 7.22 5.92 -0.30
C GLY A 58 6.29 4.76 0.07
N THR A 59 6.28 4.40 1.35
CA THR A 59 5.23 3.53 1.90
C THR A 59 3.84 4.16 1.73
N SER A 60 3.75 5.49 1.66
CA SER A 60 2.54 6.21 1.25
C SER A 60 2.02 5.84 -0.14
N MET A 61 2.87 5.33 -1.04
CA MET A 61 2.49 4.84 -2.37
C MET A 61 2.22 3.33 -2.37
N ALA A 62 2.83 2.58 -1.44
CA ALA A 62 2.53 1.16 -1.25
C ALA A 62 1.16 0.95 -0.60
N ALA A 63 0.84 1.71 0.46
CA ALA A 63 -0.43 1.62 1.19
C ALA A 63 -1.70 1.68 0.31
N PRO A 64 -1.85 2.60 -0.68
CA PRO A 64 -3.04 2.63 -1.52
C PRO A 64 -3.19 1.42 -2.46
N HIS A 65 -2.13 0.68 -2.79
CA HIS A 65 -2.26 -0.59 -3.51
C HIS A 65 -3.00 -1.63 -2.65
N VAL A 66 -2.61 -1.76 -1.38
CA VAL A 66 -3.25 -2.68 -0.42
C VAL A 66 -4.67 -2.23 -0.09
N ALA A 67 -4.90 -0.92 0.08
CA ALA A 67 -6.25 -0.38 0.26
C ALA A 67 -7.16 -0.65 -0.96
N GLY A 68 -6.60 -0.54 -2.18
CA GLY A 68 -7.30 -0.90 -3.42
C GLY A 68 -7.65 -2.39 -3.49
N LEU A 69 -6.72 -3.27 -3.08
CA LEU A 69 -6.98 -4.71 -2.95
C LEU A 69 -8.09 -4.98 -1.94
N ALA A 70 -8.07 -4.36 -0.76
CA ALA A 70 -9.13 -4.48 0.24
C ALA A 70 -10.48 -4.03 -0.32
N GLY A 71 -10.53 -2.92 -1.05
CA GLY A 71 -11.73 -2.45 -1.75
C GLY A 71 -12.24 -3.43 -2.80
N LEU A 72 -11.34 -4.05 -3.58
CA LEU A 72 -11.70 -5.10 -4.54
C LEU A 72 -12.28 -6.34 -3.84
N LEU A 73 -11.69 -6.77 -2.72
CA LEU A 73 -12.18 -7.87 -1.92
C LEU A 73 -13.58 -7.59 -1.35
N LEU A 74 -13.81 -6.37 -0.85
CA LEU A 74 -15.13 -5.90 -0.41
C LEU A 74 -16.15 -5.83 -1.55
N SER A 75 -15.72 -5.52 -2.78
CA SER A 75 -16.63 -5.51 -3.93
C SER A 75 -17.18 -6.90 -4.29
N GLN A 76 -16.45 -7.96 -3.92
CA GLN A 76 -16.85 -9.35 -4.14
C GLN A 76 -17.78 -9.86 -3.04
N GLU A 77 -17.52 -9.48 -1.79
CA GLU A 77 -18.36 -9.79 -0.64
C GLU A 77 -18.36 -8.60 0.34
N PRO A 78 -19.41 -7.73 0.31
CA PRO A 78 -19.45 -6.50 1.09
C PRO A 78 -19.49 -6.67 2.61
N ASN A 79 -19.82 -7.88 3.11
CA ASN A 79 -19.93 -8.16 4.54
C ASN A 79 -18.63 -8.72 5.17
N ARG A 80 -17.53 -8.80 4.41
CA ARG A 80 -16.22 -9.19 4.98
C ARG A 80 -15.85 -8.26 6.13
N SER A 81 -15.45 -8.85 7.25
CA SER A 81 -14.90 -8.09 8.36
C SER A 81 -13.50 -7.57 8.03
N ALA A 82 -13.03 -6.59 8.80
CA ALA A 82 -11.64 -6.13 8.68
C ALA A 82 -10.63 -7.26 8.94
N ALA A 83 -10.95 -8.18 9.86
CA ALA A 83 -10.12 -9.34 10.15
C ALA A 83 -10.07 -10.32 8.96
N ASP A 84 -11.19 -10.56 8.27
CA ASP A 84 -11.20 -11.40 7.06
C ASP A 84 -10.34 -10.78 5.95
N LEU A 85 -10.39 -9.44 5.81
CA LEU A 85 -9.56 -8.73 4.83
C LEU A 85 -8.08 -8.84 5.18
N GLU A 86 -7.73 -8.62 6.44
CA GLU A 86 -6.37 -8.76 6.96
C GLU A 86 -5.83 -10.18 6.74
N GLU A 87 -6.60 -11.21 7.08
CA GLU A 87 -6.24 -12.61 6.88
C GLU A 87 -6.05 -12.95 5.40
N ILE A 88 -7.00 -12.59 4.53
CA ILE A 88 -6.90 -12.89 3.09
C ILE A 88 -5.68 -12.20 2.47
N ILE A 89 -5.45 -10.92 2.80
CA ILE A 89 -4.35 -10.14 2.23
C ILE A 89 -3.00 -10.71 2.69
N THR A 90 -2.85 -11.03 3.98
CA THR A 90 -1.57 -11.51 4.54
C THR A 90 -1.24 -12.95 4.17
N THR A 91 -2.24 -13.83 4.00
CA THR A 91 -2.01 -15.26 3.71
C THR A 91 -1.81 -15.57 2.23
N THR A 92 -2.08 -14.61 1.34
CA THR A 92 -1.94 -14.77 -0.12
C THR A 92 -0.86 -13.87 -0.73
N ALA A 93 -0.13 -13.13 0.10
CA ALA A 93 0.99 -12.27 -0.29
C ALA A 93 2.20 -13.05 -0.80
#